data_AF-A0A2U1M8M5-F1
#
_entry.id   AF-A0A2U1M8M5-F1
#
_cell.length_a   1.000
_cell.length_b   1.000
_cell.length_c   1.000
_cell.angle_alpha   90.00
_cell.angle_beta   90.00
_cell.angle_gamma   90.00
#
_symmetry.space_group_name_H-M   'P 1'
#
loop_
_entity.id
_entity.type
_entity.pdbx_description
1 polymer ?
#
loop_
_entity_poly.entity_id
_entity_poly.type
_entity_poly.pdbx_seq_one_letter_code
_entity_poly.pdbx_strand_id
1 'polypeptide(L)'
;MTSSACFSDRNDALPPPPLSAESNKGDADVALYKDLWRACAGPLVTVPRENELVFYFPQGHIEQVEASTNQVADQQMPMYNLPAKILCRVVNVQLKFDLAIFLIDRRKF
;
A
#
# COMPACT_ATOMS: atom_id res chain seq x y z
N MET A 1 -10.57 -14.28 -77.98
CA MET A 1 -10.29 -12.92 -77.46
C MET A 1 -11.20 -12.70 -76.26
N THR A 2 -10.82 -13.17 -75.08
CA THR A 2 -11.65 -13.08 -73.87
C THR A 2 -11.37 -11.77 -73.15
N SER A 3 -12.45 -11.08 -72.80
CA SER A 3 -12.53 -9.74 -72.24
C SER A 3 -11.99 -9.66 -70.81
N SER A 4 -11.37 -8.52 -70.52
CA SER A 4 -10.89 -8.05 -69.22
C SER A 4 -12.04 -7.80 -68.24
N ALA A 5 -11.84 -8.11 -66.97
CA ALA A 5 -12.40 -7.35 -65.84
C ALA A 5 -11.61 -7.63 -64.56
N CYS A 6 -11.31 -6.55 -63.83
CA CYS A 6 -10.39 -6.47 -62.70
C CYS A 6 -10.71 -7.41 -61.53
N PHE A 7 -9.67 -8.05 -60.99
CA PHE A 7 -9.71 -8.69 -59.68
C PHE A 7 -9.73 -7.59 -58.61
N SER A 8 -10.81 -7.51 -57.82
CA SER A 8 -10.94 -6.53 -56.74
C SER A 8 -10.27 -7.08 -55.48
N ASP A 9 -9.13 -6.50 -55.09
CA ASP A 9 -8.56 -6.65 -53.76
C ASP A 9 -9.45 -5.94 -52.74
N ARG A 10 -10.30 -6.68 -52.02
CA ARG A 10 -10.89 -6.23 -50.76
C ARG A 10 -10.07 -6.81 -49.61
N ASN A 11 -9.04 -6.08 -49.23
CA ASN A 11 -8.44 -6.19 -47.90
C ASN A 11 -9.40 -5.53 -46.89
N ASP A 12 -10.42 -6.26 -46.44
CA ASP A 12 -11.22 -5.86 -45.28
C ASP A 12 -10.42 -6.16 -44.00
N ALA A 13 -9.37 -5.37 -43.76
CA ALA A 13 -8.70 -5.33 -42.48
C ALA A 13 -9.66 -4.70 -41.46
N LEU A 14 -10.15 -5.51 -40.52
CA LEU A 14 -10.81 -5.02 -39.31
C LEU A 14 -9.87 -4.01 -38.63
N PRO A 15 -10.37 -2.83 -38.20
CA PRO A 15 -9.55 -1.90 -37.45
C PRO A 15 -9.06 -2.58 -36.18
N PRO A 16 -7.79 -2.37 -35.77
CA PRO A 16 -7.30 -2.93 -34.52
C PRO A 16 -8.19 -2.46 -33.36
N PRO A 17 -8.49 -3.33 -32.38
CA PRO A 17 -9.24 -2.93 -31.20
C PRO A 17 -8.53 -1.73 -30.55
N PRO A 18 -9.27 -0.76 -29.99
CA PRO A 18 -8.67 0.40 -29.36
C PRO A 18 -7.71 -0.04 -28.24
N LEU A 19 -6.43 0.27 -28.42
CA LEU A 19 -5.37 0.17 -27.42
C LEU A 19 -5.68 1.11 -26.25
N SER A 20 -6.53 0.71 -25.30
CA SER A 20 -6.71 1.49 -24.05
C SER A 20 -7.43 0.79 -22.89
N ALA A 21 -7.80 -0.50 -22.98
CA ALA A 21 -8.58 -1.15 -21.91
C ALA A 21 -7.74 -1.94 -20.88
N GLU A 22 -6.41 -2.01 -21.00
CA GLU A 22 -5.59 -2.87 -20.12
C GLU A 22 -4.82 -2.13 -19.00
N SER A 23 -4.80 -0.79 -18.98
CA SER A 23 -4.12 -0.03 -17.91
C SER A 23 -4.95 0.14 -16.64
N ASN A 24 -6.27 -0.05 -16.69
CA ASN A 24 -7.17 0.26 -15.56
C ASN A 24 -7.30 -0.88 -14.53
N LYS A 25 -6.93 -2.11 -14.88
CA LYS A 25 -7.15 -3.27 -13.99
C LYS A 25 -6.16 -3.30 -12.83
N GLY A 26 -4.88 -3.03 -13.10
CA GLY A 26 -3.84 -2.99 -12.07
C GLY A 26 -4.08 -1.90 -11.02
N ASP A 27 -4.48 -0.70 -11.44
CA ASP A 27 -4.77 0.41 -10.53
C ASP A 27 -6.01 0.13 -9.66
N ALA A 28 -7.03 -0.51 -10.23
CA ALA A 28 -8.23 -0.93 -9.51
C ALA A 28 -7.92 -2.02 -8.46
N ASP A 29 -7.09 -3.00 -8.80
CA ASP A 29 -6.67 -4.05 -7.87
C ASP A 29 -5.84 -3.49 -6.70
N VAL A 30 -4.97 -2.50 -6.96
CA VAL A 30 -4.21 -1.79 -5.92
C VAL A 30 -5.10 -0.96 -5.01
N ALA A 31 -6.10 -0.27 -5.57
CA ALA A 31 -7.08 0.49 -4.79
C ALA A 31 -7.89 -0.45 -3.87
N LEU A 32 -8.38 -1.56 -4.43
CA LEU A 32 -9.11 -2.58 -3.68
C LEU A 32 -8.26 -3.19 -2.55
N TYR A 33 -6.98 -3.48 -2.81
CA TYR A 33 -6.06 -3.97 -1.79
C TYR A 33 -5.90 -3.00 -0.62
N LYS A 34 -5.77 -1.69 -0.91
CA LYS A 34 -5.67 -0.65 0.12
C LYS A 34 -6.94 -0.53 0.94
N ASP A 35 -8.11 -0.62 0.31
CA ASP A 35 -9.40 -0.53 1.00
C ASP A 35 -9.64 -1.75 1.90
N LEU A 36 -9.30 -2.95 1.42
CA LEU A 36 -9.36 -4.16 2.23
C LEU A 36 -8.42 -4.07 3.44
N TRP A 37 -7.19 -3.59 3.25
CA TRP A 37 -6.25 -3.39 4.35
C TRP A 37 -6.82 -2.45 5.42
N ARG A 38 -7.41 -1.31 5.00
CA ARG A 38 -8.04 -0.36 5.93
C ARG A 38 -9.24 -0.96 6.66
N ALA A 39 -10.08 -1.71 5.95
CA ALA A 39 -11.22 -2.40 6.56
C ALA A 39 -10.78 -3.42 7.62
N CYS A 40 -9.67 -4.13 7.38
CA CYS A 40 -9.11 -5.09 8.34
C CYS A 40 -8.36 -4.43 9.51
N ALA A 41 -7.66 -3.32 9.28
CA ALA A 41 -6.91 -2.61 10.33
C ALA A 41 -7.83 -1.97 11.38
N GLY A 42 -9.06 -1.63 11.00
CA GLY A 42 -10.07 -1.06 11.87
C GLY A 42 -10.17 0.48 11.77
N PRO A 43 -11.31 1.06 12.20
CA PRO A 43 -11.65 2.47 11.95
C PRO A 43 -10.76 3.47 12.69
N LEU A 44 -10.02 3.04 13.71
CA LEU A 44 -9.10 3.88 14.48
C LEU A 44 -7.68 3.94 13.87
N VAL A 45 -7.41 3.15 12.84
CA VAL A 45 -6.09 3.12 12.20
C VAL A 45 -6.02 4.13 11.06
N THR A 46 -5.14 5.11 11.21
CA THR A 46 -4.79 6.07 10.16
C THR A 46 -3.36 5.84 9.69
N VAL A 47 -3.17 5.70 8.37
CA VAL A 47 -1.85 5.57 7.76
C VAL A 47 -1.49 6.88 7.08
N PRO A 48 -0.32 7.48 7.35
CA PRO A 48 0.11 8.70 6.69
C PRO A 48 0.37 8.46 5.20
N ARG A 49 0.33 9.52 4.40
CA ARG A 49 0.63 9.46 2.96
C ARG A 49 2.12 9.57 2.70
N GLU A 50 2.56 9.05 1.56
CA GLU A 50 3.90 9.32 1.07
C GLU A 50 4.11 10.83 0.90
N ASN A 51 5.31 11.27 1.24
CA ASN A 51 5.74 12.67 1.29
C ASN A 51 5.04 13.55 2.34
N GLU A 52 4.14 13.01 3.17
CA GLU A 52 3.54 13.74 4.29
C GLU A 52 4.57 14.04 5.39
N LEU A 53 4.42 15.18 6.06
CA LEU A 53 5.21 15.53 7.25
C LEU A 53 4.51 14.99 8.50
N VAL A 54 5.24 14.21 9.29
CA VAL A 54 4.72 13.53 10.49
C VAL A 54 5.67 13.70 11.66
N PHE A 55 5.16 13.62 12.89
CA PHE A 55 5.98 13.48 14.08
C PHE A 55 6.14 12.00 14.44
N TYR A 56 7.38 11.53 14.50
CA TYR A 56 7.73 10.23 15.07
C TYR A 56 7.98 10.38 16.58
N PHE A 57 7.37 9.50 17.37
CA PHE A 57 7.50 9.46 18.83
C PHE A 57 8.24 8.16 19.24
N PRO A 58 9.54 8.23 19.58
CA PRO A 58 10.31 7.05 19.98
C PRO A 58 9.68 6.27 21.15
N GLN A 59 9.06 6.98 22.10
CA GLN A 59 8.38 6.36 23.24
C GLN A 59 7.21 5.47 22.81
N GLY A 60 6.31 5.97 21.95
CA GLY A 60 5.18 5.16 21.47
C GLY A 60 5.62 3.93 20.67
N HIS A 61 6.77 4.02 19.99
CA HIS A 61 7.36 2.86 19.31
C HIS A 61 7.81 1.79 20.32
N ILE A 62 8.46 2.17 21.42
CA ILE A 62 8.87 1.24 22.48
C ILE A 62 7.64 0.56 23.08
N GLU A 63 6.60 1.32 23.42
CA GLU A 63 5.33 0.80 23.95
C GLU A 63 4.69 -0.23 23.00
N GLN A 64 4.72 0.03 21.69
CA GLN A 64 4.21 -0.90 20.69
C GLN A 64 5.06 -2.18 20.60
N VAL A 65 6.40 -2.06 20.66
CA VAL A 65 7.30 -3.22 20.63
C VAL A 65 7.05 -4.10 21.86
N GLU A 66 7.01 -3.52 23.06
CA GLU A 66 6.70 -4.23 24.30
C GLU A 66 5.37 -5.00 24.21
N ALA A 67 4.33 -4.34 23.71
CA ALA A 67 3.01 -4.95 23.52
C ALA A 67 3.03 -6.10 22.52
N SER A 68 3.87 -6.04 21.49
CA SER A 68 3.94 -7.06 20.44
C SER A 68 4.75 -8.30 20.83
N THR A 69 5.80 -8.14 21.64
CA THR A 69 6.69 -9.25 21.98
C THR A 69 6.44 -9.87 23.36
N ASN A 70 5.49 -9.34 24.16
CA ASN A 70 5.28 -9.73 25.57
C ASN A 70 6.58 -9.70 26.41
N GLN A 71 7.59 -8.95 25.97
CA GLN A 71 8.82 -8.74 26.73
C GLN A 71 8.63 -7.43 27.49
N VAL A 72 8.83 -7.50 28.81
CA VAL A 72 9.07 -6.29 29.60
C VAL A 72 10.40 -5.72 29.11
N ALA A 73 10.50 -4.40 28.90
CA ALA A 73 11.76 -3.73 28.56
C ALA A 73 12.74 -3.70 29.75
N ASP A 74 12.93 -4.84 30.42
CA ASP A 74 13.96 -5.08 31.43
C ASP A 74 15.33 -5.28 30.78
N GLN A 75 15.40 -5.41 29.44
CA GLN A 75 16.66 -5.30 28.72
C GLN A 75 17.12 -3.85 28.81
N GLN A 76 18.25 -3.62 29.49
CA GLN A 76 18.87 -2.33 29.67
C GLN A 76 19.13 -1.67 28.30
N MET A 77 18.15 -0.89 27.82
CA MET A 77 18.27 -0.23 26.53
C MET A 77 19.36 0.83 26.63
N PRO A 78 20.25 0.94 25.64
CA PRO A 78 21.21 2.02 25.60
C PRO A 78 20.46 3.36 25.68
N MET A 79 20.85 4.24 26.60
CA MET A 79 20.29 5.59 26.64
C MET A 79 20.75 6.36 25.41
N TYR A 80 19.84 6.58 24.48
CA TYR A 80 20.03 7.52 23.39
C TYR A 80 19.46 8.87 23.79
N ASN A 81 20.23 9.95 23.61
CA ASN A 81 19.76 11.31 23.86
C ASN A 81 18.92 11.80 22.65
N LEU A 82 17.77 11.16 22.44
CA LEU A 82 16.84 11.46 21.36
C LEU A 82 15.78 12.46 21.82
N PRO A 83 15.37 13.41 20.95
CA PRO A 83 14.20 14.24 21.21
C PRO A 83 12.94 13.38 21.40
N ALA A 84 12.01 13.83 22.25
CA ALA A 84 10.74 13.14 22.51
C ALA A 84 9.83 13.05 21.25
N LYS A 85 10.01 13.96 20.29
CA LYS A 85 9.35 13.94 18.99
C LYS A 85 10.32 14.38 17.89
N ILE A 86 10.25 13.73 16.73
CA ILE A 86 11.12 13.99 15.59
C ILE A 86 10.25 14.29 14.38
N LEU A 87 10.44 15.45 13.74
CA LEU A 87 9.74 15.79 12.51
C LEU A 87 10.37 15.03 11.34
N CYS A 88 9.57 14.22 10.65
CA CYS A 88 10.00 13.36 9.56
C CYS A 88 9.14 13.57 8.31
N ARG A 89 9.69 13.26 7.15
CA ARG A 89 8.93 13.09 5.90
C ARG A 89 8.76 11.61 5.63
N VAL A 90 7.54 11.18 5.33
CA VAL A 90 7.27 9.78 4.94
C VAL A 90 7.86 9.53 3.55
N VAL A 91 8.83 8.61 3.46
CA VAL A 91 9.50 8.32 2.19
C VAL A 91 8.74 7.29 1.36
N ASN A 92 8.09 6.32 2.00
CA ASN A 92 7.43 5.20 1.35
C ASN A 92 6.43 4.55 2.31
N VAL A 93 5.29 4.08 1.80
CA VAL A 93 4.27 3.37 2.59
C VAL A 93 3.95 2.03 1.94
N GLN A 94 4.24 0.95 2.66
CA GLN A 94 3.90 -0.41 2.24
C GLN A 94 2.89 -1.02 3.20
N LEU A 95 1.69 -1.29 2.69
CA LEU A 95 0.67 -2.04 3.42
C LEU A 95 0.94 -3.53 3.27
N LYS A 96 0.99 -4.26 4.39
CA LYS A 96 1.23 -5.70 4.43
C LYS A 96 0.20 -6.34 5.35
N PHE A 97 -0.16 -7.58 5.02
CA PHE A 97 -0.86 -8.48 5.92
C PHE A 97 0.16 -9.47 6.47
N ASP A 98 0.21 -9.60 7.79
CA ASP A 98 0.87 -10.70 8.46
C ASP A 98 -0.20 -11.48 9.22
N LEU A 99 -0.16 -12.81 9.14
CA LEU A 99 -1.06 -13.68 9.90
C LEU A 99 -0.82 -13.56 11.42
N ALA A 100 0.34 -13.02 11.84
CA ALA A 100 0.74 -12.93 13.24
C ALA A 100 0.64 -11.52 13.88
N ILE A 101 0.13 -10.49 13.19
CA ILE A 101 -0.01 -9.14 13.79
C ILE A 101 -1.44 -8.62 13.66
N PHE A 102 -2.38 -9.29 14.35
CA PHE A 102 -3.63 -8.67 14.81
C PHE A 102 -3.43 -7.99 16.19
N LEU A 103 -2.27 -7.36 16.39
CA LEU A 103 -1.99 -6.53 17.57
C LEU A 103 -2.02 -5.05 17.19
N ILE A 104 -3.01 -4.64 16.41
CA ILE A 104 -3.50 -3.27 16.51
C ILE A 104 -4.92 -3.37 17.04
N ASP A 105 -4.99 -3.32 18.37
CA ASP A 105 -6.15 -3.14 19.23
C ASP A 105 -7.06 -4.36 19.56
N ARG A 106 -6.62 -5.14 20.54
CA ARG A 106 -7.52 -5.80 21.51
C ARG A 106 -7.20 -5.25 22.90
N ARG A 107 -7.72 -4.05 23.22
CA ARG A 107 -7.86 -3.49 24.57
C ARG A 107 -6.63 -3.55 25.48
N LYS A 108 -6.04 -2.39 25.71
CA LYS A 108 -5.87 -1.88 27.08
C LYS A 108 -6.25 -0.40 27.14
N PHE A 109 -7.54 -0.12 26.97
CA PHE A 109 -8.37 0.61 27.91
C PHE A 109 -9.76 -0.02 27.90
#